data_AF-A0A1B6GPQ0-F1
#
_entry.id   AF-A0A1B6GPQ0-F1
#
_cell.length_a   1.000
_cell.length_b   1.000
_cell.length_c   1.000
_cell.angle_alpha   90.00
_cell.angle_beta   90.00
_cell.angle_gamma   90.00
#
_symmetry.space_group_name_H-M   'P 1'
#
loop_
_entity.id
_entity.type
_entity.pdbx_description
1 polymer ?
#
loop_
_entity_poly.entity_id
_entity_poly.type
_entity_poly.pdbx_seq_one_letter_code
_entity_poly.pdbx_strand_id
1 'polypeptide(L)'
;VSRSSVYAHFSETVSGALSIRAYNVEDRFIKTLEDRVDSNLVCNYPIMVSSRWLGIRLEMLGNVLIFFAALFAVLERDTLDSGIIGLSISYALQITAVLNFSVCMTSEVEASIVSVERIKEYTEVPQEAAWEVHPKPHPDLPSHGTV
;
A
#
# COMPACT_ATOMS: atom_id res chain seq x y z
N VAL A 1 6.53 6.13 -2.68
CA VAL A 1 7.52 6.79 -3.58
C VAL A 1 8.90 6.94 -2.93
N SER A 2 9.02 7.13 -1.61
CA SER A 2 10.33 7.26 -0.94
C SER A 2 11.20 5.99 -0.94
N ARG A 3 10.58 4.80 -0.97
CA ARG A 3 11.25 3.50 -0.89
C ARG A 3 12.09 3.17 -2.15
N SER A 4 11.62 3.56 -3.34
CA SER A 4 12.34 3.32 -4.60
C SER A 4 13.63 4.13 -4.73
N SER A 5 13.68 5.33 -4.15
CA SER A 5 14.88 6.18 -4.14
C SER A 5 16.04 5.55 -3.35
N VAL A 6 15.73 4.81 -2.28
CA VAL A 6 16.72 4.05 -1.50
C VAL A 6 17.29 2.90 -2.33
N TYR A 7 16.45 2.09 -2.96
CA TYR A 7 16.89 0.98 -3.81
C TYR A 7 17.69 1.46 -5.04
N ALA A 8 17.28 2.56 -5.66
CA ALA A 8 18.00 3.15 -6.77
C ALA A 8 19.40 3.64 -6.35
N HIS A 9 19.50 4.37 -5.23
CA HIS A 9 20.79 4.82 -4.68
C HIS A 9 21.72 3.64 -4.37
N PHE A 10 21.16 2.58 -3.78
CA PHE A 10 21.91 1.39 -3.44
C PHE A 10 22.45 0.70 -4.70
N SER A 11 21.61 0.55 -5.74
CA SER A 11 22.03 0.00 -7.03
C SER A 11 23.17 0.82 -7.66
N GLU A 12 23.03 2.15 -7.67
CA GLU A 12 24.05 3.08 -8.17
C GLU A 12 25.37 2.97 -7.39
N THR A 13 25.28 2.84 -6.06
CA THR A 13 26.46 2.68 -5.19
C THR A 13 27.19 1.37 -5.47
N VAL A 14 26.46 0.26 -5.68
CA VAL A 14 27.05 -1.04 -5.99
C VAL A 14 27.73 -1.02 -7.35
N SER A 15 27.08 -0.48 -8.38
CA SER A 15 27.68 -0.34 -9.72
C SER A 15 28.87 0.63 -9.73
N GLY A 16 28.83 1.70 -8.93
CA GLY A 16 29.86 2.74 -8.86
C GLY A 16 30.93 2.55 -7.78
N ALA A 17 30.96 1.41 -7.09
CA ALA A 17 31.78 1.22 -5.88
C ALA A 17 33.29 1.48 -6.07
N LEU A 18 33.83 1.17 -7.25
CA LEU A 18 35.23 1.47 -7.58
C LEU A 18 35.47 2.98 -7.70
N SER A 19 34.60 3.70 -8.40
CA SER A 19 34.71 5.15 -8.57
C SER A 19 34.56 5.88 -7.25
N ILE A 20 33.60 5.48 -6.41
CA ILE A 20 33.36 6.11 -5.10
C ILE A 20 34.61 6.03 -4.22
N ARG A 21 35.25 4.86 -4.17
CA ARG A 21 36.51 4.66 -3.42
C ARG A 21 37.70 5.38 -4.03
N ALA A 22 37.80 5.41 -5.36
CA ALA A 22 38.88 6.10 -6.05
C ALA A 22 38.85 7.62 -5.80
N TYR A 23 37.67 8.21 -5.65
CA TYR A 23 37.50 9.63 -5.34
C TYR A 23 37.39 9.93 -3.84
N ASN A 24 37.42 8.90 -2.98
CA ASN A 24 37.35 9.04 -1.51
C ASN A 24 36.12 9.84 -1.04
N VAL A 25 34.94 9.55 -1.63
CA VAL A 25 33.66 10.23 -1.37
C VAL A 25 32.61 9.34 -0.67
N GLU A 26 33.06 8.31 0.03
CA GLU A 26 32.22 7.32 0.75
C GLU A 26 31.28 8.00 1.74
N ASP A 27 31.80 8.90 2.58
CA ASP A 27 31.02 9.59 3.62
C ASP A 27 29.85 10.38 3.03
N ARG A 28 30.04 10.99 1.86
CA ARG A 28 28.98 11.71 1.16
C ARG A 28 27.87 10.77 0.72
N PHE A 29 28.23 9.59 0.19
CA PHE A 29 27.27 8.57 -0.23
C PHE A 29 26.54 7.96 0.97
N ILE A 30 27.22 7.73 2.08
CA ILE A 30 26.60 7.25 3.33
C ILE A 30 25.56 8.26 3.81
N LYS A 31 25.93 9.54 3.93
CA LYS A 31 25.00 10.59 4.35
C LYS A 31 23.79 10.71 3.43
N THR A 32 24.02 10.62 2.11
CA THR A 32 22.92 10.66 1.12
C THR A 32 21.97 9.47 1.29
N LEU A 33 22.49 8.29 1.63
CA LEU A 33 21.67 7.11 1.93
C LEU A 33 20.86 7.31 3.22
N GLU A 34 21.50 7.82 4.28
CA GLU A 34 20.84 8.14 5.56
C GLU A 34 19.66 9.10 5.35
N ASP A 35 19.88 10.21 4.64
CA ASP A 35 18.82 11.20 4.34
C ASP A 35 17.64 10.57 3.56
N ARG A 36 17.93 9.66 2.62
CA ARG A 36 16.89 8.94 1.84
C ARG A 36 16.15 7.93 2.69
N VAL A 37 16.82 7.25 3.61
CA VAL A 37 16.21 6.31 4.57
C VAL A 37 15.33 7.06 5.56
N ASP A 38 15.79 8.17 6.12
CA ASP A 38 15.00 9.01 7.03
C ASP A 38 13.75 9.55 6.33
N SER A 39 13.88 10.02 5.10
CA SER A 39 12.74 10.44 4.28
C SER A 39 11.74 9.29 4.06
N ASN A 40 12.22 8.05 3.92
CA ASN A 40 11.35 6.89 3.83
C ASN A 40 10.65 6.58 5.15
N LEU A 41 11.36 6.64 6.27
CA LEU A 41 10.83 6.40 7.61
C LEU A 41 9.76 7.43 7.98
N VAL A 42 10.00 8.73 7.74
CA VAL A 42 9.03 9.81 7.97
C VAL A 42 7.74 9.59 7.17
N CYS A 43 7.85 9.05 5.96
CA CYS A 43 6.69 8.73 5.13
C CYS A 43 5.94 7.48 5.62
N ASN A 44 6.64 6.49 6.18
CA ASN A 44 6.05 5.23 6.63
C ASN A 44 5.48 5.29 8.05
N TYR A 45 6.05 6.12 8.93
CA TYR A 45 5.64 6.24 10.33
C TYR A 45 4.15 6.63 10.51
N PRO A 46 3.58 7.58 9.73
CA PRO A 46 2.16 7.90 9.79
C PRO A 46 1.23 6.72 9.51
N ILE A 47 1.63 5.77 8.66
CA ILE A 47 0.82 4.58 8.35
C ILE A 47 0.65 3.73 9.62
N MET A 48 1.74 3.53 10.37
CA MET A 48 1.70 2.80 11.64
C MET A 48 0.87 3.53 12.69
N VAL A 49 1.04 4.85 12.83
CA VAL A 49 0.29 5.67 13.80
C VAL A 49 -1.21 5.65 13.49
N SER A 50 -1.59 5.79 12.21
CA SER A 50 -2.99 5.73 11.78
C SER A 50 -3.65 4.39 12.09
N SER A 51 -2.94 3.28 11.87
CA SER A 51 -3.42 1.94 12.23
C SER A 51 -3.67 1.80 13.74
N ARG A 52 -2.74 2.29 14.57
CA ARG A 52 -2.92 2.30 16.04
C ARG A 52 -4.07 3.20 16.50
N TRP A 53 -4.18 4.38 15.90
CA TRP A 53 -5.24 5.33 16.21
C TRP A 53 -6.63 4.76 15.89
N LEU A 54 -6.77 4.13 14.73
CA LEU A 54 -8.00 3.43 14.33
C LEU A 54 -8.33 2.29 15.30
N GLY A 55 -7.34 1.48 15.68
CA GLY A 55 -7.50 0.39 16.65
C GLY A 55 -8.08 0.89 17.98
N ILE A 56 -7.51 1.94 18.56
CA ILE A 56 -8.01 2.52 19.83
C ILE A 56 -9.45 3.00 19.68
N ARG A 57 -9.80 3.64 18.55
CA ARG A 57 -11.18 4.11 18.32
C ARG A 57 -12.18 2.95 18.21
N LEU A 58 -11.81 1.87 17.53
CA LEU A 58 -12.65 0.69 17.40
C LEU A 58 -12.81 -0.04 18.74
N GLU A 59 -11.74 -0.20 19.51
CA GLU A 59 -11.81 -0.78 20.86
C GLU A 59 -12.71 0.03 21.80
N MET A 60 -12.65 1.37 21.74
CA MET A 60 -13.55 2.24 22.50
C MET A 60 -15.01 2.01 22.12
N LEU A 61 -15.33 1.89 20.83
CA LEU A 61 -16.69 1.60 20.36
C LEU A 61 -17.16 0.20 20.81
N GLY A 62 -16.27 -0.79 20.76
CA GLY A 62 -16.52 -2.13 21.27
C GLY A 62 -16.86 -2.14 22.76
N ASN A 63 -16.08 -1.42 23.57
CA ASN A 63 -16.32 -1.30 25.01
C ASN A 63 -17.66 -0.61 25.32
N VAL A 64 -18.02 0.42 24.56
CA VAL A 64 -19.33 1.09 24.68
C VAL A 64 -20.47 0.14 24.32
N LEU A 65 -20.35 -0.64 23.24
CA LEU A 65 -21.33 -1.65 22.85
C LEU A 65 -21.52 -2.73 23.93
N ILE A 66 -20.43 -3.26 24.46
CA ILE A 66 -20.48 -4.28 25.52
C ILE A 66 -21.09 -3.70 26.80
N PHE A 67 -20.76 -2.46 27.15
CA PHE A 67 -21.35 -1.77 28.29
C PHE A 67 -22.88 -1.67 28.17
N PHE A 68 -23.39 -1.23 27.00
CA PHE A 68 -24.83 -1.17 26.77
C PHE A 68 -25.48 -2.56 26.72
N ALA A 69 -24.84 -3.54 26.08
CA ALA A 69 -25.34 -4.92 26.05
C ALA A 69 -25.47 -5.51 27.46
N ALA A 70 -24.47 -5.29 28.33
CA ALA A 70 -24.52 -5.71 29.72
C ALA A 70 -25.56 -4.92 30.53
N LEU A 71 -25.72 -3.62 30.29
CA LEU A 71 -26.74 -2.80 30.93
C LEU A 71 -28.15 -3.29 30.61
N PHE A 72 -28.46 -3.52 29.33
CA PHE A 72 -29.75 -4.03 28.91
C PHE A 72 -30.01 -5.46 29.40
N ALA A 73 -28.98 -6.31 29.44
CA ALA A 73 -29.07 -7.65 30.01
C ALA A 73 -29.52 -7.63 31.48
N VAL A 74 -29.06 -6.66 32.27
CA VAL A 74 -29.47 -6.52 33.68
C VAL A 74 -30.87 -5.94 33.81
N LEU A 75 -31.23 -4.96 32.99
CA LEU A 75 -32.55 -4.32 33.03
C LEU A 75 -33.68 -5.26 32.60
N GLU A 76 -33.43 -6.11 31.60
CA GLU A 76 -34.42 -7.03 31.02
C GLU A 76 -34.21 -8.49 31.45
N ARG A 77 -33.54 -8.71 32.59
CA ARG A 77 -33.19 -10.05 33.07
C ARG A 77 -34.38 -11.00 33.25
N ASP A 78 -35.57 -10.44 33.51
CA ASP A 78 -36.79 -11.21 33.80
C ASP A 78 -37.66 -11.40 32.53
N THR A 79 -37.34 -10.70 31.44
CA THR A 79 -38.11 -10.71 30.18
C THR A 79 -37.38 -11.38 29.03
N LEU A 80 -36.04 -11.33 29.01
CA LEU A 80 -35.22 -11.91 27.96
C LEU A 80 -34.62 -13.26 28.37
N ASP A 81 -34.56 -14.17 27.40
CA ASP A 81 -33.85 -15.44 27.59
C ASP A 81 -32.34 -15.20 27.73
N SER A 82 -31.76 -15.84 28.76
CA SER A 82 -30.33 -15.81 29.06
C SER A 82 -29.46 -16.25 27.87
N GLY A 83 -29.96 -17.12 27.00
CA GLY A 83 -29.27 -17.56 25.78
C GLY A 83 -29.11 -16.44 24.74
N ILE A 84 -30.16 -15.64 24.53
CA ILE A 84 -30.14 -14.50 23.58
C ILE A 84 -29.20 -13.41 24.06
N ILE A 85 -29.18 -13.15 25.37
CA ILE A 85 -28.25 -12.20 26.00
C ILE A 85 -26.80 -12.63 25.77
N GLY A 86 -26.49 -13.90 26.05
CA GLY A 86 -25.15 -14.47 25.84
C GLY A 86 -24.69 -14.42 24.39
N LEU A 87 -25.59 -14.72 23.45
CA LEU A 87 -25.33 -14.58 22.01
C LEU A 87 -25.05 -13.14 21.60
N SER A 88 -25.85 -12.19 22.09
CA SER A 88 -25.72 -10.76 21.76
C SER A 88 -24.38 -10.18 22.23
N ILE A 89 -23.97 -10.50 23.46
CA ILE A 89 -22.66 -10.08 24.00
C ILE A 89 -21.52 -10.75 23.22
N SER A 90 -21.66 -12.03 22.88
CA SER A 90 -20.65 -12.77 22.10
C SER A 90 -20.46 -12.19 20.70
N TYR A 91 -21.53 -11.71 20.05
CA TYR A 91 -21.43 -11.01 18.77
C TYR A 91 -20.89 -9.58 18.92
N ALA A 92 -21.28 -8.85 19.96
CA ALA A 92 -20.75 -7.52 20.24
C ALA A 92 -19.23 -7.54 20.49
N LEU A 93 -18.70 -8.61 21.10
CA LEU A 93 -17.26 -8.78 21.30
C LEU A 93 -16.51 -8.96 19.98
N GLN A 94 -17.11 -9.68 19.02
CA GLN A 94 -16.49 -9.97 17.72
C GLN A 94 -16.57 -8.81 16.73
N ILE A 95 -17.58 -7.95 16.82
CA ILE A 95 -17.84 -6.89 15.84
C ILE A 95 -16.65 -5.93 15.70
N THR A 96 -15.95 -5.64 16.79
CA THR A 96 -14.79 -4.75 16.83
C THR A 96 -13.64 -5.28 15.98
N ALA A 97 -13.36 -6.58 16.07
CA ALA A 97 -12.30 -7.22 15.30
C ALA A 97 -12.65 -7.25 13.80
N VAL A 98 -13.91 -7.55 13.47
CA VAL A 98 -14.41 -7.56 12.08
C VAL A 98 -14.37 -6.17 11.47
N LEU A 99 -14.77 -5.13 12.20
CA LEU A 99 -14.71 -3.75 11.72
C LEU A 99 -13.26 -3.30 11.47
N ASN A 100 -12.34 -3.63 12.38
CA ASN A 100 -10.92 -3.31 12.19
C ASN A 100 -10.37 -3.98 10.93
N PHE A 101 -10.61 -5.28 10.78
CA PHE A 101 -10.20 -6.03 9.60
C PHE A 101 -10.83 -5.47 8.32
N SER A 102 -12.13 -5.14 8.34
CA SER A 102 -12.83 -4.58 7.18
C SER A 102 -12.23 -3.26 6.73
N VAL A 103 -11.91 -2.34 7.66
CA VAL A 103 -11.31 -1.04 7.32
C VAL A 103 -9.93 -1.23 6.71
N CYS A 104 -9.09 -2.08 7.31
CA CYS A 104 -7.79 -2.42 6.75
C CYS A 104 -7.93 -2.99 5.34
N MET A 105 -8.88 -3.90 5.12
CA MET A 105 -9.09 -4.52 3.81
C MET A 105 -9.57 -3.53 2.76
N THR A 106 -10.46 -2.61 3.11
CA THR A 106 -10.87 -1.55 2.19
C THR A 106 -9.68 -0.68 1.80
N SER A 107 -8.83 -0.29 2.74
CA SER A 107 -7.63 0.50 2.43
C SER A 107 -6.63 -0.25 1.56
N GLU A 108 -6.46 -1.56 1.76
CA GLU A 108 -5.59 -2.40 0.91
C GLU A 108 -6.13 -2.52 -0.52
N VAL A 109 -7.45 -2.67 -0.67
CA VAL A 109 -8.11 -2.71 -1.98
C VAL A 109 -7.97 -1.36 -2.69
N GLU A 110 -8.19 -0.25 -1.99
CA GLU A 110 -7.99 1.10 -2.52
C GLU A 110 -6.54 1.36 -2.96
N ALA A 111 -5.55 0.86 -2.21
CA ALA A 111 -4.16 0.96 -2.62
C ALA A 111 -3.84 0.08 -3.84
N SER A 112 -4.47 -1.10 -3.93
CA SER A 112 -4.20 -2.08 -4.98
C SER A 112 -4.84 -1.69 -6.32
N ILE A 113 -6.03 -1.08 -6.30
CA ILE A 113 -6.76 -0.71 -7.52
C ILE A 113 -6.00 0.34 -8.36
N VAL A 114 -5.17 1.18 -7.74
CA VAL A 114 -4.30 2.15 -8.43
C VAL A 114 -3.39 1.45 -9.46
N SER A 115 -2.97 0.20 -9.21
CA SER A 115 -2.17 -0.56 -10.18
C SER A 115 -2.99 -0.96 -11.41
N VAL A 116 -4.28 -1.28 -11.23
CA VAL A 116 -5.20 -1.58 -12.33
C VAL A 116 -5.49 -0.34 -13.15
N GLU A 117 -5.69 0.82 -12.49
CA GLU A 117 -5.86 2.10 -13.18
C GLU A 117 -4.64 2.42 -14.07
N ARG A 118 -3.43 2.19 -13.58
CA ARG A 118 -2.20 2.37 -14.38
C ARG A 118 -2.12 1.44 -15.58
N ILE A 119 -2.51 0.17 -15.43
CA ILE A 119 -2.53 -0.76 -16.56
C ILE A 119 -3.50 -0.25 -17.63
N LYS A 120 -4.69 0.19 -17.21
CA LYS A 120 -5.67 0.78 -18.13
C LYS A 120 -5.12 2.01 -18.84
N GLU A 121 -4.47 2.92 -18.11
CA GLU A 121 -3.82 4.09 -18.70
C GLU A 121 -2.81 3.68 -19.79
N TYR A 122 -1.98 2.64 -19.55
CA TYR A 122 -1.03 2.14 -20.54
C TYR A 122 -1.67 1.49 -21.78
N THR A 123 -2.94 1.11 -21.73
CA THR A 123 -3.66 0.62 -22.92
C THR A 123 -4.21 1.73 -23.80
N GLU A 124 -4.35 2.94 -23.27
CA GLU A 124 -4.98 4.07 -23.96
C GLU A 124 -3.95 5.08 -24.51
N VAL A 125 -2.67 4.90 -24.19
CA VAL A 125 -1.57 5.75 -24.70
C VAL A 125 -1.46 5.63 -26.22
N PRO A 126 -1.12 6.72 -26.94
CA PRO A 126 -0.84 6.67 -28.36
C PRO A 126 0.15 5.55 -28.70
N GLN A 127 -0.30 4.62 -29.53
CA GLN A 127 0.51 3.49 -29.95
C GLN A 127 1.50 3.92 -31.03
N GLU A 128 2.68 3.31 -31.03
CA GLU A 128 3.62 3.42 -32.13
C GLU A 128 3.04 2.83 -33.43
N ALA A 129 3.66 3.14 -34.56
CA ALA A 129 3.26 2.59 -35.84
C ALA A 129 3.29 1.05 -35.80
N ALA A 130 2.37 0.42 -36.53
CA ALA A 130 2.31 -1.04 -36.60
C ALA A 130 3.65 -1.61 -37.05
N TRP A 131 4.09 -2.68 -36.37
CA TRP A 131 5.34 -3.37 -36.68
C TRP A 131 5.40 -3.84 -38.13
N GLU A 132 4.25 -4.29 -38.66
CA GLU A 132 4.10 -4.61 -40.07
C GLU A 132 3.09 -3.64 -40.71
N VAL A 133 3.56 -2.88 -41.69
CA VAL A 133 2.72 -2.00 -42.50
C VAL A 133 2.46 -2.70 -43.83
N HIS A 134 1.19 -2.77 -44.24
CA HIS A 134 0.82 -3.27 -45.56
C HIS A 134 0.52 -2.11 -46.52
N PRO A 135 1.08 -2.11 -47.73
CA PRO A 135 1.96 -3.14 -48.30
C PRO A 135 3.38 -3.14 -47.68
N LYS A 136 3.97 -4.33 -47.55
CA LYS A 136 5.36 -4.48 -47.06
C LYS A 136 6.32 -3.80 -48.05
N PRO A 137 7.43 -3.21 -47.57
CA PRO A 137 8.46 -2.67 -48.45
C PRO A 137 8.95 -3.74 -49.45
N HIS A 138 9.33 -3.31 -50.65
CA HIS A 138 9.88 -4.24 -51.65
C HIS A 138 11.10 -4.97 -51.07
N PRO A 139 11.27 -6.28 -51.30
CA PRO A 139 12.40 -7.05 -50.74
C PRO A 139 13.78 -6.49 -51.09
N ASP A 140 13.88 -5.76 -52.20
CA ASP A 140 15.11 -5.13 -52.66
C ASP A 140 15.40 -3.76 -52.01
N LEU A 141 14.58 -3.31 -51.05
CA LEU A 141 14.80 -2.06 -50.33
C LEU A 141 15.79 -2.29 -49.15
N PRO A 142 16.83 -1.47 -48.96
CA PRO A 142 17.26 -0.35 -49.79
C PRO A 142 18.26 -0.79 -50.87
N SER A 143 17.88 -0.66 -52.14
CA SER A 143 18.69 -1.09 -53.29
C SER A 143 19.88 -0.17 -53.58
N HIS A 144 19.78 1.11 -53.18
CA HIS A 144 20.81 2.13 -53.41
C HIS A 144 21.33 2.78 -52.13
N GLY A 145 21.01 2.23 -50.95
CA GLY A 145 21.45 2.79 -49.67
C GLY A 145 20.95 4.21 -49.39
N THR A 146 19.89 4.66 -50.08
CA THR A 146 19.20 5.92 -49.82
C THR A 146 17.87 5.59 -49.17
N VAL A 147 17.59 6.21 -48.02
CA VAL A 147 16.34 6.08 -47.26
C VAL A 147 15.37 7.17 -47.69
#